data_AF-A0A916DED1-F1
#
_entry.id   AF-A0A916DED1-F1
#
_cell.length_a   1.000
_cell.length_b   1.000
_cell.length_c   1.000
_cell.angle_alpha   90.00
_cell.angle_beta   90.00
_cell.angle_gamma   90.00
#
_symmetry.space_group_name_H-M   'P 1'
#
loop_
_entity.id
_entity.type
_entity.pdbx_description
1 polymer ?
#
loop_
_entity_poly.entity_id
_entity_poly.type
_entity_poly.pdbx_seq_one_letter_code
_entity_poly.pdbx_strand_id
1 'polypeptide(L)'
;MARRTLNERDIPGALLAGARWLVNPVSEGGAKQVPRIKLLAAGPEILADIDRMRTHPTGKRILDERPDLGTALSDSDTLKAMPAGSLGRTFYDAIEIPGGIPGFLLAATIYKDGFFDSFEMSEEAQYYIARSRWLHDLFHIVTGYGTDLPGEGLLIYFALGYEHRLPYWAASIAPLGIGPRFFIRPSVGQRRWRALLRDAHSRGLAANRVCPPQCVPWEELLPRPVAEVRAELGIVPFPDDTSRWLDHSWFGRQAATGFGAYPRSAKRARLALAIVKAGVDYRDLYRFSDEKTRELFDLAAAGASAEAIRTAAAA
;
A
#
# COMPACT_ATOMS: atom_id res chain seq x y z
N MET A 1 -6.09 6.40 -29.95
CA MET A 1 -4.86 6.72 -29.20
C MET A 1 -4.11 5.40 -28.97
N ALA A 2 -2.79 5.36 -29.18
CA ALA A 2 -2.00 4.20 -28.80
C ALA A 2 -2.14 3.96 -27.29
N ARG A 3 -2.40 2.70 -26.88
CA ARG A 3 -2.44 2.35 -25.45
C ARG A 3 -1.03 2.46 -24.86
N ARG A 4 -0.93 2.88 -23.60
CA ARG A 4 0.36 2.93 -22.90
C ARG A 4 0.87 1.51 -22.69
N THR A 5 2.17 1.28 -22.67
CA THR A 5 2.75 -0.03 -22.36
C THR A 5 3.72 0.07 -21.20
N LEU A 6 4.04 -1.04 -20.54
CA LEU A 6 5.05 -1.07 -19.47
C LEU A 6 6.49 -1.00 -20.01
N ASN A 7 6.71 -1.13 -21.33
CA ASN A 7 8.05 -1.04 -21.91
C ASN A 7 8.60 0.40 -21.92
N GLU A 8 7.71 1.39 -21.84
CA GLU A 8 8.05 2.79 -21.94
C GLU A 8 7.91 3.51 -20.59
N ARG A 9 8.70 4.56 -20.40
CA ARG A 9 8.59 5.44 -19.23
C ARG A 9 7.94 6.76 -19.64
N ASP A 10 6.92 7.19 -18.91
CA ASP A 10 6.33 8.52 -18.98
C ASP A 10 6.77 9.32 -17.74
N ILE A 11 8.01 9.80 -17.76
CA ILE A 11 8.60 10.58 -16.67
C ILE A 11 7.83 11.90 -16.43
N PRO A 12 7.44 12.69 -17.46
CA PRO A 12 6.63 13.89 -17.24
C PRO A 12 5.29 13.58 -16.55
N GLY A 13 4.60 12.52 -16.97
CA GLY A 13 3.37 12.05 -16.34
C GLY A 13 3.61 11.62 -14.89
N ALA A 14 4.70 10.89 -14.62
CA ALA A 14 5.06 10.47 -13.27
C ALA A 14 5.36 11.65 -12.34
N LEU A 15 6.06 12.68 -12.84
CA LEU A 15 6.32 13.92 -12.08
C LEU A 15 5.02 14.67 -11.78
N LEU A 16 4.09 14.75 -12.74
CA LEU A 16 2.78 15.35 -12.52
C LEU A 16 1.94 14.57 -11.49
N ALA A 17 1.96 13.24 -11.56
CA ALA A 17 1.34 12.38 -10.55
C ALA A 17 1.99 12.58 -9.17
N GLY A 18 3.32 12.73 -9.12
CA GLY A 18 4.09 13.10 -7.94
C GLY A 18 3.67 14.42 -7.32
N ALA A 19 3.55 15.47 -8.13
CA ALA A 19 3.09 16.78 -7.68
C ALA A 19 1.67 16.69 -7.10
N ARG A 20 0.76 15.95 -7.76
CA ARG A 20 -0.60 15.70 -7.24
C ARG A 20 -0.59 14.92 -5.93
N TRP A 21 0.30 13.94 -5.78
CA TRP A 21 0.49 13.22 -4.54
C TRP A 21 0.94 14.17 -3.42
N LEU A 22 1.96 15.00 -3.64
CA LEU A 22 2.46 15.94 -2.63
C LEU A 22 1.42 16.94 -2.11
N VAL A 23 0.46 17.34 -2.94
CA VAL A 23 -0.62 18.26 -2.54
C VAL A 23 -1.58 17.62 -1.55
N ASN A 24 -1.90 16.34 -1.71
CA ASN A 24 -2.87 15.65 -0.84
C ASN A 24 -2.53 14.16 -0.66
N PRO A 25 -1.36 13.83 -0.07
CA PRO A 25 -0.77 12.49 -0.17
C PRO A 25 -1.62 11.43 0.52
N VAL A 26 -2.38 11.83 1.53
CA VAL A 26 -3.18 10.96 2.37
C VAL A 26 -4.67 11.07 2.06
N SER A 27 -5.03 11.10 0.78
CA SER A 27 -6.42 11.13 0.32
C SER A 27 -6.67 10.09 -0.76
N GLU A 28 -7.93 9.81 -1.09
CA GLU A 28 -8.28 9.02 -2.29
C GLU A 28 -7.58 9.58 -3.54
N GLY A 29 -7.55 10.91 -3.67
CA GLY A 29 -6.90 11.60 -4.78
C GLY A 29 -5.38 11.45 -4.83
N GLY A 30 -4.73 11.38 -3.67
CA GLY A 30 -3.28 11.19 -3.52
C GLY A 30 -2.86 9.74 -3.60
N ALA A 31 -3.50 8.85 -2.85
CA ALA A 31 -3.14 7.44 -2.76
C ALA A 31 -3.15 6.76 -4.13
N LYS A 32 -4.11 7.07 -5.02
CA LYS A 32 -4.11 6.55 -6.39
C LYS A 32 -2.93 7.01 -7.23
N GLN A 33 -2.27 8.11 -6.88
CA GLN A 33 -1.08 8.57 -7.60
C GLN A 33 0.12 7.65 -7.36
N VAL A 34 0.20 6.93 -6.22
CA VAL A 34 1.30 6.00 -5.95
C VAL A 34 1.39 4.89 -7.01
N PRO A 35 0.33 4.09 -7.28
CA PRO A 35 0.36 3.12 -8.38
C PRO A 35 0.47 3.78 -9.76
N ARG A 36 0.03 5.04 -9.96
CA ARG A 36 0.28 5.76 -11.21
C ARG A 36 1.75 6.05 -11.44
N ILE A 37 2.43 6.60 -10.43
CA ILE A 37 3.87 6.88 -10.48
C ILE A 37 4.61 5.58 -10.82
N LYS A 38 4.22 4.46 -10.20
CA LYS A 38 4.79 3.14 -10.49
C LYS A 38 4.58 2.73 -11.94
N LEU A 39 3.36 2.78 -12.46
CA LEU A 39 3.04 2.46 -13.86
C LEU A 39 3.75 3.37 -14.87
N LEU A 40 3.90 4.66 -14.55
CA LEU A 40 4.47 5.67 -15.45
C LEU A 40 6.00 5.66 -15.45
N ALA A 41 6.64 5.52 -14.28
CA ALA A 41 8.09 5.66 -14.16
C ALA A 41 8.85 4.34 -14.08
N ALA A 42 8.17 3.27 -13.62
CA ALA A 42 8.79 2.00 -13.25
C ALA A 42 8.22 0.79 -14.04
N GLY A 43 7.61 1.02 -15.20
CA GLY A 43 7.10 -0.03 -16.09
C GLY A 43 8.15 -1.11 -16.43
N PRO A 44 9.34 -0.73 -16.92
CA PRO A 44 10.39 -1.70 -17.23
C PRO A 44 10.86 -2.49 -16.01
N GLU A 45 10.90 -1.84 -14.84
CA GLU A 45 11.23 -2.50 -13.57
C GLU A 45 10.15 -3.50 -13.15
N ILE A 46 8.86 -3.22 -13.37
CA ILE A 46 7.78 -4.20 -13.14
C ILE A 46 8.02 -5.45 -14.00
N LEU A 47 8.34 -5.27 -15.28
CA LEU A 47 8.61 -6.39 -16.19
C LEU A 47 9.84 -7.20 -15.74
N ALA A 48 10.92 -6.51 -15.36
CA ALA A 48 12.12 -7.15 -14.83
C ALA A 48 11.85 -7.89 -13.50
N ASP A 49 10.93 -7.40 -12.66
CA ASP A 49 10.53 -8.07 -11.43
C ASP A 49 9.78 -9.37 -11.71
N ILE A 50 8.91 -9.37 -12.71
CA ILE A 50 8.19 -10.57 -13.17
C ILE A 50 9.19 -11.59 -13.75
N ASP A 51 10.17 -11.16 -14.55
CA ASP A 51 11.23 -12.04 -15.04
C ASP A 51 12.05 -12.67 -13.90
N ARG A 52 12.33 -11.89 -12.85
CA ARG A 52 12.98 -12.41 -11.63
C ARG A 52 12.08 -13.40 -10.87
N MET A 53 10.77 -13.18 -10.85
CA MET A 53 9.84 -14.15 -10.27
C MET A 53 9.89 -15.48 -11.03
N ARG A 54 9.88 -15.46 -12.37
CA ARG A 54 9.92 -16.69 -13.19
C ARG A 54 11.15 -17.56 -12.95
N THR A 55 12.27 -16.95 -12.56
CA THR A 55 13.53 -17.66 -12.26
C THR A 55 13.70 -18.04 -10.78
N HIS A 56 12.84 -17.51 -9.88
CA HIS A 56 12.85 -17.84 -8.47
C HIS A 56 11.83 -18.95 -8.15
N PRO A 57 12.16 -20.04 -7.44
CA PRO A 57 11.23 -21.15 -7.18
C PRO A 57 9.87 -20.70 -6.60
N THR A 58 9.90 -19.90 -5.52
CA THR A 58 8.67 -19.35 -4.92
C THR A 58 8.00 -18.31 -5.81
N GLY A 59 8.79 -17.53 -6.58
CA GLY A 59 8.23 -16.48 -7.44
C GLY A 59 7.45 -17.10 -8.60
N LYS A 60 8.00 -18.15 -9.20
CA LYS A 60 7.35 -18.93 -10.26
C LYS A 60 6.05 -19.54 -9.75
N ARG A 61 6.10 -20.18 -8.58
CA ARG A 61 4.88 -20.73 -7.94
C ARG A 61 3.81 -19.66 -7.71
N ILE A 62 4.20 -18.46 -7.23
CA ILE A 62 3.27 -17.34 -7.05
C ILE A 62 2.67 -16.85 -8.37
N LEU A 63 3.43 -16.87 -9.49
CA LEU A 63 2.90 -16.52 -10.82
C LEU A 63 1.96 -17.59 -11.38
N ASP A 64 2.25 -18.87 -11.11
CA ASP A 64 1.47 -20.02 -11.57
C ASP A 64 0.15 -20.13 -10.78
N GLU A 65 0.22 -20.08 -9.45
CA GLU A 65 -0.92 -20.25 -8.53
C GLU A 65 -1.77 -18.99 -8.36
N ARG A 66 -1.18 -17.80 -8.59
CA ARG A 66 -1.81 -16.48 -8.44
C ARG A 66 -2.63 -16.30 -7.15
N PRO A 67 -2.08 -16.58 -5.95
CA PRO A 67 -2.81 -16.37 -4.70
C PRO A 67 -3.28 -14.91 -4.56
N ASP A 68 -4.54 -14.73 -4.11
CA ASP A 68 -5.16 -13.41 -3.99
C ASP A 68 -4.95 -12.85 -2.57
N LEU A 69 -3.84 -12.14 -2.39
CA LEU A 69 -3.51 -11.45 -1.14
C LEU A 69 -4.60 -10.46 -0.71
N GLY A 70 -5.33 -9.88 -1.66
CA GLY A 70 -6.41 -8.94 -1.35
C GLY A 70 -7.59 -9.63 -0.69
N THR A 71 -7.95 -10.80 -1.18
CA THR A 71 -8.95 -11.67 -0.55
C THR A 71 -8.49 -12.10 0.84
N ALA A 72 -7.25 -12.57 0.97
CA ALA A 72 -6.70 -13.00 2.26
C ALA A 72 -6.67 -11.89 3.32
N LEU A 73 -6.35 -10.65 2.92
CA LEU A 73 -6.32 -9.49 3.83
C LEU A 73 -7.70 -8.86 4.08
N SER A 74 -8.72 -9.25 3.32
CA SER A 74 -10.10 -8.78 3.50
C SER A 74 -10.95 -9.74 4.33
N ASP A 75 -10.55 -11.01 4.45
CA ASP A 75 -11.21 -12.01 5.29
C ASP A 75 -10.94 -11.76 6.78
N SER A 76 -11.82 -10.96 7.38
CA SER A 76 -11.70 -10.53 8.76
C SER A 76 -11.83 -11.68 9.76
N ASP A 77 -12.71 -12.65 9.48
CA ASP A 77 -12.95 -13.76 10.39
C ASP A 77 -11.74 -14.69 10.45
N THR A 78 -11.16 -15.00 9.28
CA THR A 78 -9.92 -15.79 9.19
C THR A 78 -8.75 -15.08 9.87
N LEU A 79 -8.53 -13.79 9.59
CA LEU A 79 -7.42 -13.04 10.22
C LEU A 79 -7.59 -12.91 11.75
N LYS A 80 -8.82 -12.67 12.22
CA LYS A 80 -9.14 -12.60 13.66
C LYS A 80 -8.88 -13.92 14.36
N ALA A 81 -9.17 -15.05 13.70
CA ALA A 81 -8.98 -16.39 14.23
C ALA A 81 -7.50 -16.83 14.26
N MET A 82 -6.60 -16.13 13.56
CA MET A 82 -5.18 -16.46 13.57
C MET A 82 -4.54 -16.28 14.97
N PRO A 83 -3.44 -17.00 15.26
CA PRO A 83 -2.77 -16.94 16.56
C PRO A 83 -2.39 -15.52 16.98
N ALA A 84 -2.53 -15.21 18.27
CA ALA A 84 -2.09 -13.92 18.80
C ALA A 84 -0.59 -13.68 18.51
N GLY A 85 -0.25 -12.49 18.01
CA GLY A 85 1.12 -12.15 17.59
C GLY A 85 1.53 -12.69 16.22
N SER A 86 0.63 -13.34 15.48
CA SER A 86 0.85 -13.65 14.06
C SER A 86 0.77 -12.40 13.18
N LEU A 87 1.33 -12.47 11.97
CA LEU A 87 1.28 -11.37 11.01
C LEU A 87 -0.15 -10.96 10.68
N GLY A 88 -1.00 -11.92 10.34
CA GLY A 88 -2.39 -11.69 9.96
C GLY A 88 -3.23 -11.21 11.13
N ARG A 89 -3.02 -11.73 12.35
CA ARG A 89 -3.73 -11.24 13.54
C ARG A 89 -3.32 -9.81 13.88
N THR A 90 -2.01 -9.50 13.82
CA THR A 90 -1.51 -8.15 14.07
C THR A 90 -2.00 -7.15 13.01
N PHE A 91 -2.06 -7.58 11.74
CA PHE A 91 -2.65 -6.79 10.67
C PHE A 91 -4.15 -6.52 10.93
N TYR A 92 -4.93 -7.54 11.29
CA TYR A 92 -6.33 -7.39 11.66
C TYR A 92 -6.52 -6.39 12.81
N ASP A 93 -5.76 -6.56 13.89
CA ASP A 93 -5.85 -5.67 15.05
C ASP A 93 -5.53 -4.22 14.67
N ALA A 94 -4.60 -3.98 13.71
CA ALA A 94 -4.25 -2.65 13.24
C ALA A 94 -5.34 -1.98 12.37
N ILE A 95 -6.02 -2.75 11.49
CA ILE A 95 -7.06 -2.19 10.62
C ILE A 95 -8.40 -1.96 11.35
N GLU A 96 -8.64 -2.66 12.46
CA GLU A 96 -9.86 -2.52 13.26
C GLU A 96 -9.83 -1.31 14.21
N ILE A 97 -8.68 -0.65 14.38
CA ILE A 97 -8.58 0.55 15.22
C ILE A 97 -9.53 1.63 14.69
N PRO A 98 -10.35 2.27 15.54
CA PRO A 98 -11.17 3.42 15.15
C PRO A 98 -10.28 4.56 14.65
N GLY A 99 -10.21 4.73 13.34
CA GLY A 99 -9.25 5.65 12.70
C GLY A 99 -8.59 5.00 11.50
N GLY A 100 -8.29 3.71 11.61
CA GLY A 100 -7.62 2.89 10.59
C GLY A 100 -8.31 2.96 9.24
N ILE A 101 -7.51 3.17 8.21
CA ILE A 101 -7.90 3.11 6.80
C ILE A 101 -6.81 2.29 6.11
N PRO A 102 -7.17 1.15 5.50
CA PRO A 102 -6.19 0.43 4.72
C PRO A 102 -5.78 1.23 3.49
N GLY A 103 -4.48 1.52 3.35
CA GLY A 103 -3.91 2.29 2.25
C GLY A 103 -4.19 1.64 0.89
N PHE A 104 -4.31 0.30 0.85
CA PHE A 104 -4.62 -0.43 -0.38
C PHE A 104 -5.97 -0.04 -1.00
N LEU A 105 -7.01 0.24 -0.20
CA LEU A 105 -8.33 0.64 -0.71
C LEU A 105 -8.28 2.01 -1.37
N LEU A 106 -7.56 2.95 -0.75
CA LEU A 106 -7.38 4.27 -1.32
C LEU A 106 -6.61 4.20 -2.64
N ALA A 107 -5.57 3.36 -2.70
CA ALA A 107 -4.79 3.13 -3.92
C ALA A 107 -5.60 2.43 -5.03
N ALA A 108 -6.58 1.60 -4.68
CA ALA A 108 -7.45 0.91 -5.63
C ALA A 108 -8.38 1.86 -6.41
N THR A 109 -8.58 3.10 -5.96
CA THR A 109 -9.32 4.12 -6.71
C THR A 109 -8.68 4.50 -8.07
N ILE A 110 -7.47 4.01 -8.37
CA ILE A 110 -6.88 4.07 -9.72
C ILE A 110 -7.73 3.39 -10.80
N TYR A 111 -8.58 2.43 -10.43
CA TYR A 111 -9.50 1.77 -11.35
C TYR A 111 -10.66 2.67 -11.81
N LYS A 112 -10.99 3.69 -11.02
CA LYS A 112 -12.19 4.51 -11.22
C LYS A 112 -12.17 5.38 -12.46
N ASP A 113 -11.01 5.88 -12.87
CA ASP A 113 -10.89 6.80 -14.01
C ASP A 113 -10.27 6.14 -15.25
N GLY A 114 -10.30 4.80 -15.31
CA GLY A 114 -9.80 4.03 -16.44
C GLY A 114 -8.29 4.14 -16.66
N PHE A 115 -7.55 4.80 -15.77
CA PHE A 115 -6.10 4.98 -15.91
C PHE A 115 -5.39 3.62 -15.93
N PHE A 116 -5.73 2.72 -15.01
CA PHE A 116 -5.14 1.38 -14.98
C PHE A 116 -5.38 0.63 -16.30
N ASP A 117 -6.63 0.69 -16.80
CA ASP A 117 -7.06 0.00 -18.01
C ASP A 117 -6.55 0.68 -19.30
N SER A 118 -5.93 1.86 -19.19
CA SER A 118 -5.27 2.55 -20.31
C SER A 118 -3.91 1.95 -20.69
N PHE A 119 -3.37 1.08 -19.84
CA PHE A 119 -2.13 0.34 -20.10
C PHE A 119 -2.45 -1.03 -20.69
N GLU A 120 -1.77 -1.35 -21.80
CA GLU A 120 -1.71 -2.70 -22.33
C GLU A 120 -0.67 -3.51 -21.55
N MET A 121 -1.15 -4.53 -20.82
CA MET A 121 -0.36 -5.32 -19.88
C MET A 121 -0.78 -6.79 -19.92
N SER A 122 0.18 -7.70 -19.80
CA SER A 122 -0.09 -9.12 -19.61
C SER A 122 -0.85 -9.38 -18.30
N GLU A 123 -1.51 -10.53 -18.21
CA GLU A 123 -2.18 -10.94 -16.97
C GLU A 123 -1.22 -11.03 -15.77
N GLU A 124 0.00 -11.51 -15.99
CA GLU A 124 1.04 -11.55 -14.95
C GLU A 124 1.39 -10.16 -14.44
N ALA A 125 1.47 -9.16 -15.33
CA ALA A 125 1.73 -7.78 -14.93
C ALA A 125 0.56 -7.19 -14.15
N GLN A 126 -0.68 -7.43 -14.60
CA GLN A 126 -1.87 -7.03 -13.87
C GLN A 126 -1.92 -7.66 -12.48
N TYR A 127 -1.60 -8.95 -12.36
CA TYR A 127 -1.51 -9.69 -11.11
C TYR A 127 -0.40 -9.13 -10.19
N TYR A 128 0.82 -8.92 -10.70
CA TYR A 128 1.93 -8.35 -9.95
C TYR A 128 1.58 -6.97 -9.37
N ILE A 129 0.99 -6.09 -10.19
CA ILE A 129 0.61 -4.74 -9.73
C ILE A 129 -0.52 -4.85 -8.71
N ALA A 130 -1.48 -5.75 -8.93
CA ALA A 130 -2.55 -5.98 -7.99
C ALA A 130 -2.01 -6.40 -6.62
N ARG A 131 -1.20 -7.46 -6.59
CA ARG A 131 -0.54 -8.01 -5.40
C ARG A 131 0.32 -6.98 -4.67
N SER A 132 1.20 -6.25 -5.37
CA SER A 132 2.16 -5.34 -4.74
C SER A 132 1.50 -4.20 -3.96
N ARG A 133 0.29 -3.76 -4.32
CA ARG A 133 -0.43 -2.71 -3.58
C ARG A 133 -0.87 -3.13 -2.17
N TRP A 134 -1.12 -4.42 -1.98
CA TRP A 134 -1.55 -4.97 -0.69
C TRP A 134 -0.38 -5.11 0.31
N LEU A 135 0.85 -4.97 -0.16
CA LEU A 135 2.04 -5.11 0.69
C LEU A 135 2.29 -3.90 1.59
N HIS A 136 1.86 -2.71 1.17
CA HIS A 136 2.08 -1.46 1.91
C HIS A 136 1.67 -1.57 3.38
N ASP A 137 0.44 -2.02 3.63
CA ASP A 137 -0.09 -2.08 4.98
C ASP A 137 0.55 -3.21 5.81
N LEU A 138 0.94 -4.32 5.18
CA LEU A 138 1.75 -5.36 5.82
C LEU A 138 3.15 -4.85 6.18
N PHE A 139 3.73 -3.94 5.39
CA PHE A 139 5.03 -3.38 5.68
C PHE A 139 5.05 -2.56 6.96
N HIS A 140 3.99 -1.82 7.30
CA HIS A 140 3.89 -1.18 8.62
C HIS A 140 4.09 -2.20 9.74
N ILE A 141 3.43 -3.37 9.63
CA ILE A 141 3.51 -4.43 10.64
C ILE A 141 4.91 -5.02 10.72
N VAL A 142 5.48 -5.49 9.60
CA VAL A 142 6.78 -6.18 9.63
C VAL A 142 7.93 -5.22 9.92
N THR A 143 7.84 -3.96 9.51
CA THR A 143 8.91 -2.96 9.77
C THR A 143 8.76 -2.25 11.11
N GLY A 144 7.57 -2.20 11.70
CA GLY A 144 7.31 -1.42 12.90
C GLY A 144 7.20 0.09 12.67
N TYR A 145 7.20 0.56 11.42
CA TYR A 145 6.88 1.96 11.15
C TYR A 145 5.40 2.21 11.39
N GLY A 146 5.08 3.21 12.22
CA GLY A 146 3.70 3.62 12.48
C GLY A 146 2.99 4.14 11.24
N THR A 147 1.68 4.29 11.36
CA THR A 147 0.79 4.86 10.33
C THR A 147 0.57 6.38 10.51
N ASP A 148 1.37 7.00 11.39
CA ASP A 148 1.48 8.44 11.53
C ASP A 148 2.39 9.03 10.44
N LEU A 149 2.29 10.34 10.20
CA LEU A 149 3.01 10.97 9.08
C LEU A 149 4.55 10.72 9.08
N PRO A 150 5.28 10.79 10.22
CA PRO A 150 6.68 10.36 10.27
C PRO A 150 6.87 8.87 9.98
N GLY A 151 6.03 7.99 10.55
CA GLY A 151 6.03 6.56 10.25
C GLY A 151 5.87 6.26 8.76
N GLU A 152 4.89 6.88 8.09
CA GLU A 152 4.71 6.85 6.62
C GLU A 152 5.96 7.28 5.88
N GLY A 153 6.58 8.38 6.33
CA GLY A 153 7.80 8.89 5.72
C GLY A 153 8.96 7.90 5.78
N LEU A 154 9.09 7.19 6.89
CA LEU A 154 10.09 6.13 7.05
C LEU A 154 9.74 4.91 6.20
N LEU A 155 8.47 4.50 6.18
CA LEU A 155 8.01 3.37 5.38
C LEU A 155 8.22 3.63 3.88
N ILE A 156 7.93 4.83 3.38
CA ILE A 156 8.20 5.21 1.98
C ILE A 156 9.67 5.00 1.64
N TYR A 157 10.60 5.43 2.51
CA TYR A 157 12.02 5.23 2.27
C TYR A 157 12.43 3.77 2.32
N PHE A 158 11.84 2.98 3.22
CA PHE A 158 12.01 1.53 3.24
C PHE A 158 11.53 0.89 1.92
N ALA A 159 10.32 1.21 1.45
CA ALA A 159 9.75 0.67 0.21
C ALA A 159 10.55 1.08 -1.03
N LEU A 160 11.07 2.32 -1.10
CA LEU A 160 11.98 2.76 -2.17
C LEU A 160 13.27 1.94 -2.23
N GLY A 161 13.73 1.40 -1.10
CA GLY A 161 14.82 0.44 -1.04
C GLY A 161 14.38 -1.01 -1.33
N TYR A 162 13.27 -1.44 -0.72
CA TYR A 162 12.83 -2.83 -0.72
C TYR A 162 12.14 -3.28 -2.01
N GLU A 163 11.20 -2.49 -2.51
CA GLU A 163 10.46 -2.80 -3.74
C GLU A 163 11.20 -2.28 -4.97
N HIS A 164 11.63 -1.03 -4.92
CA HIS A 164 12.16 -0.33 -6.09
C HIS A 164 13.67 -0.44 -6.26
N ARG A 165 14.40 -0.83 -5.20
CA ARG A 165 15.87 -0.94 -5.20
C ARG A 165 16.59 0.33 -5.68
N LEU A 166 15.97 1.50 -5.49
CA LEU A 166 16.56 2.76 -5.89
C LEU A 166 17.78 3.06 -5.01
N PRO A 167 18.89 3.58 -5.55
CA PRO A 167 19.95 4.12 -4.71
C PRO A 167 19.41 5.31 -3.91
N TYR A 168 19.95 5.55 -2.71
CA TYR A 168 19.41 6.56 -1.78
C TYR A 168 19.30 7.97 -2.39
N TRP A 169 20.23 8.36 -3.27
CA TRP A 169 20.17 9.65 -3.96
C TRP A 169 18.94 9.75 -4.87
N ALA A 170 18.63 8.69 -5.62
CA ALA A 170 17.46 8.62 -6.50
C ALA A 170 16.17 8.55 -5.68
N ALA A 171 16.14 7.74 -4.62
CA ALA A 171 15.04 7.71 -3.66
C ALA A 171 14.76 9.10 -3.06
N SER A 172 15.81 9.88 -2.77
CA SER A 172 15.70 11.21 -2.15
C SER A 172 15.11 12.30 -3.06
N ILE A 173 15.15 12.09 -4.38
CA ILE A 173 14.60 13.01 -5.39
C ILE A 173 13.38 12.43 -6.14
N ALA A 174 13.03 11.17 -5.87
CA ALA A 174 11.87 10.54 -6.45
C ALA A 174 10.58 11.24 -5.98
N PRO A 175 9.51 11.20 -6.79
CA PRO A 175 8.21 11.78 -6.45
C PRO A 175 7.71 11.49 -5.03
N LEU A 176 7.90 10.26 -4.55
CA LEU A 176 7.46 9.84 -3.22
C LEU A 176 8.45 10.23 -2.12
N GLY A 177 9.75 10.30 -2.41
CA GLY A 177 10.79 10.51 -1.40
C GLY A 177 11.10 11.98 -1.09
N ILE A 178 10.77 12.91 -2.01
CA ILE A 178 10.96 14.35 -1.80
C ILE A 178 10.08 14.86 -0.63
N GLY A 179 8.87 14.33 -0.51
CA GLY A 179 7.89 14.76 0.48
C GLY A 179 8.38 14.56 1.92
N PRO A 180 8.65 13.30 2.33
CA PRO A 180 9.17 12.99 3.65
C PRO A 180 10.47 13.72 3.97
N ARG A 181 11.36 13.88 2.98
CA ARG A 181 12.68 14.48 3.17
C ARG A 181 12.65 15.96 3.50
N PHE A 182 11.80 16.73 2.82
CA PHE A 182 11.86 18.19 2.85
C PHE A 182 10.71 18.83 3.63
N PHE A 183 9.52 18.22 3.63
CA PHE A 183 8.32 18.79 4.22
C PHE A 183 8.00 18.27 5.63
N ILE A 184 8.42 17.05 5.98
CA ILE A 184 8.21 16.52 7.34
C ILE A 184 9.28 17.09 8.29
N ARG A 185 8.81 17.72 9.38
CA ARG A 185 9.65 18.34 10.41
C ARG A 185 9.39 17.74 11.80
N PRO A 186 9.89 16.52 12.08
CA PRO A 186 9.66 15.88 13.38
C PRO A 186 10.52 16.49 14.50
N SER A 187 10.07 16.34 15.73
CA SER A 187 10.69 16.88 16.96
C SER A 187 12.11 16.35 17.23
N VAL A 188 12.45 15.18 16.67
CA VAL A 188 13.82 14.62 16.71
C VAL A 188 14.86 15.46 15.95
N GLY A 189 14.42 16.48 15.22
CA GLY A 189 15.28 17.40 14.48
C GLY A 189 15.67 16.87 13.08
N GLN A 190 15.91 17.80 12.16
CA GLN A 190 16.09 17.48 10.74
C GLN A 190 17.33 16.64 10.43
N ARG A 191 18.39 16.75 11.23
CA ARG A 191 19.61 15.93 11.05
C ARG A 191 19.32 14.46 11.37
N ARG A 192 18.70 14.18 12.53
CA ARG A 192 18.32 12.82 12.94
C ARG A 192 17.26 12.26 11.99
N TRP A 193 16.27 13.07 11.61
CA TRP A 193 15.25 12.66 10.64
C TRP A 193 15.86 12.15 9.32
N ARG A 194 16.78 12.90 8.71
CA ARG A 194 17.45 12.45 7.48
C ARG A 194 18.32 11.21 7.66
N ALA A 195 18.89 11.00 8.85
CA ALA A 195 19.60 9.77 9.17
C ALA A 195 18.62 8.58 9.23
N LEU A 196 17.49 8.74 9.91
CA LEU A 196 16.44 7.72 9.99
C LEU A 196 15.88 7.35 8.60
N LEU A 197 15.66 8.33 7.72
CA LEU A 197 15.25 8.06 6.32
C LEU A 197 16.31 7.22 5.57
N ARG A 198 17.60 7.48 5.80
CA ARG A 198 18.69 6.70 5.19
C ARG A 198 18.75 5.29 5.78
N ASP A 199 18.55 5.15 7.08
CA ASP A 199 18.56 3.85 7.75
C ASP A 199 17.36 3.01 7.30
N ALA A 200 16.17 3.61 7.18
CA ALA A 200 14.98 2.96 6.66
C ALA A 200 15.18 2.43 5.24
N HIS A 201 15.76 3.26 4.36
CA HIS A 201 16.13 2.86 3.00
C HIS A 201 17.16 1.73 2.98
N SER A 202 18.18 1.81 3.82
CA SER A 202 19.22 0.78 3.93
C SER A 202 18.67 -0.55 4.44
N ARG A 203 17.72 -0.51 5.39
CA ARG A 203 16.98 -1.70 5.85
C ARG A 203 16.16 -2.32 4.73
N GLY A 204 15.51 -1.50 3.89
CA GLY A 204 14.77 -1.99 2.73
C GLY A 204 15.66 -2.71 1.72
N LEU A 205 16.83 -2.13 1.41
CA LEU A 205 17.82 -2.79 0.53
C LEU A 205 18.36 -4.09 1.14
N ALA A 206 18.61 -4.12 2.46
CA ALA A 206 19.07 -5.32 3.15
C ALA A 206 18.01 -6.44 3.09
N ALA A 207 16.75 -6.12 3.36
CA ALA A 207 15.64 -7.07 3.25
C ALA A 207 15.50 -7.61 1.82
N ASN A 208 15.64 -6.75 0.79
CA ASN A 208 15.54 -7.18 -0.61
C ASN A 208 16.61 -8.23 -0.98
N ARG A 209 17.82 -8.10 -0.41
CA ARG A 209 18.92 -9.05 -0.62
C ARG A 209 18.67 -10.40 0.03
N VAL A 210 17.90 -10.44 1.11
CA VAL A 210 17.49 -11.68 1.79
C VAL A 210 16.37 -12.33 1.01
N CYS A 211 15.26 -11.61 0.80
CA CYS A 211 14.14 -12.07 0.00
C CYS A 211 13.50 -10.91 -0.75
N PRO A 212 13.47 -10.92 -2.09
CA PRO A 212 12.76 -9.90 -2.85
C PRO A 212 11.25 -9.93 -2.54
N PRO A 213 10.58 -8.78 -2.32
CA PRO A 213 9.20 -8.74 -1.82
C PRO A 213 8.19 -9.44 -2.75
N GLN A 214 8.46 -9.45 -4.06
CA GLN A 214 7.61 -10.11 -5.04
C GLN A 214 7.71 -11.65 -5.01
N CYS A 215 8.76 -12.20 -4.40
CA CYS A 215 8.99 -13.64 -4.25
C CYS A 215 8.59 -14.17 -2.87
N VAL A 216 8.04 -13.32 -1.99
CA VAL A 216 7.60 -13.69 -0.65
C VAL A 216 6.16 -14.24 -0.71
N PRO A 217 5.88 -15.42 -0.13
CA PRO A 217 4.54 -16.02 -0.10
C PRO A 217 3.72 -15.42 1.06
N TRP A 218 3.39 -14.14 0.98
CA TRP A 218 2.78 -13.36 2.07
C TRP A 218 1.56 -14.03 2.72
N GLU A 219 0.70 -14.68 1.94
CA GLU A 219 -0.49 -15.41 2.40
C GLU A 219 -0.12 -16.54 3.37
N GLU A 220 0.94 -17.29 3.07
CA GLU A 220 1.44 -18.38 3.91
C GLU A 220 2.10 -17.85 5.20
N LEU A 221 2.55 -16.60 5.18
CA LEU A 221 3.18 -15.95 6.34
C LEU A 221 2.16 -15.34 7.31
N LEU A 222 0.93 -15.09 6.88
CA LEU A 222 -0.13 -14.51 7.73
C LEU A 222 -0.32 -15.26 9.06
N PRO A 223 -0.44 -16.60 9.12
CA PRO A 223 -0.64 -17.29 10.39
C PRO A 223 0.63 -17.36 11.27
N ARG A 224 1.81 -16.97 10.76
CA ARG A 224 3.09 -17.13 11.48
C ARG A 224 3.39 -15.95 12.40
N PRO A 225 4.11 -16.17 13.53
CA PRO A 225 4.54 -15.08 14.42
C PRO A 225 5.30 -13.98 13.68
N VAL A 226 4.97 -12.71 13.95
CA VAL A 226 5.62 -11.56 13.29
C VAL A 226 7.14 -11.57 13.47
N ALA A 227 7.63 -12.02 14.63
CA ALA A 227 9.07 -12.12 14.91
C ALA A 227 9.78 -13.11 13.98
N GLU A 228 9.15 -14.25 13.68
CA GLU A 228 9.70 -15.25 12.73
C GLU A 228 9.69 -14.72 11.31
N VAL A 229 8.59 -14.09 10.90
CA VAL A 229 8.49 -13.45 9.57
C VAL A 229 9.58 -12.39 9.38
N ARG A 230 9.81 -11.55 10.40
CA ARG A 230 10.90 -10.56 10.40
C ARG A 230 12.27 -11.21 10.26
N ALA A 231 12.54 -12.28 11.01
CA ALA A 231 13.82 -13.00 10.93
C ALA A 231 14.03 -13.60 9.54
N GLU A 232 13.01 -14.23 8.97
CA GLU A 232 13.06 -14.84 7.64
C GLU A 232 13.30 -13.80 6.52
N LEU A 233 12.67 -12.63 6.63
CA LEU A 233 12.83 -11.55 5.65
C LEU A 233 14.05 -10.66 5.91
N GLY A 234 14.82 -10.91 6.98
CA GLY A 234 15.93 -10.06 7.40
C GLY A 234 15.51 -8.63 7.77
N ILE A 235 14.27 -8.44 8.23
CA ILE A 235 13.70 -7.14 8.60
C ILE A 235 13.91 -6.91 10.09
N VAL A 236 14.75 -5.93 10.42
CA VAL A 236 14.89 -5.43 11.80
C VAL A 236 13.81 -4.37 12.04
N PRO A 237 12.95 -4.52 13.06
CA PRO A 237 11.89 -3.56 13.32
C PRO A 237 12.44 -2.21 13.76
N PHE A 238 11.68 -1.16 13.48
CA PHE A 238 11.91 0.18 13.98
C PHE A 238 11.44 0.27 15.44
N PRO A 239 12.28 0.74 16.38
CA PRO A 239 11.98 0.65 17.80
C PRO A 239 11.21 1.85 18.37
N ASP A 240 11.23 3.00 17.70
CA ASP A 240 10.67 4.24 18.26
C ASP A 240 9.18 4.40 17.89
N ASP A 241 8.37 4.85 18.84
CA ASP A 241 7.01 5.35 18.58
C ASP A 241 7.08 6.78 18.01
N THR A 242 6.60 6.94 16.79
CA THR A 242 6.61 8.20 16.02
C THR A 242 5.37 9.08 16.21
N SER A 243 4.33 8.56 16.88
CA SER A 243 3.00 9.20 16.96
C SER A 243 3.01 10.65 17.47
N ARG A 244 3.94 10.97 18.38
CA ARG A 244 4.06 12.31 19.00
C ARG A 244 5.11 13.21 18.37
N TRP A 245 5.81 12.76 17.34
CA TRP A 245 6.94 13.51 16.78
C TRP A 245 6.53 14.80 16.07
N LEU A 246 5.23 14.99 15.83
CA LEU A 246 4.66 16.16 15.17
C LEU A 246 3.79 17.02 16.09
N ASP A 247 3.68 16.70 17.37
CA ASP A 247 2.80 17.40 18.33
C ASP A 247 3.10 18.90 18.45
N HIS A 248 4.35 19.32 18.22
CA HIS A 248 4.73 20.74 18.27
C HIS A 248 4.38 21.51 17.00
N SER A 249 4.09 20.83 15.89
CA SER A 249 3.75 21.45 14.61
C SER A 249 2.24 21.57 14.47
N TRP A 250 1.71 22.77 14.21
CA TRP A 250 0.28 22.95 13.93
C TRP A 250 -0.16 22.12 12.71
N PHE A 251 0.63 22.15 11.63
CA PHE A 251 0.43 21.28 10.46
C PHE A 251 0.60 19.80 10.81
N GLY A 252 1.51 19.49 11.74
CA GLY A 252 1.76 18.17 12.23
C GLY A 252 0.58 17.58 13.00
N ARG A 253 -0.03 18.34 13.91
CA ARG A 253 -1.24 17.95 14.64
C ARG A 253 -2.46 17.74 13.72
N GLN A 254 -2.58 18.53 12.65
CA GLN A 254 -3.61 18.29 11.63
C GLN A 254 -3.35 17.04 10.77
N ALA A 255 -2.10 16.61 10.63
CA ALA A 255 -1.71 15.41 9.88
C ALA A 255 -1.56 14.14 10.74
N ALA A 256 -1.44 14.27 12.07
CA ALA A 256 -1.20 13.20 13.04
C ALA A 256 -2.47 12.43 13.45
N THR A 257 -3.67 12.88 13.07
CA THR A 257 -4.84 12.01 13.12
C THR A 257 -4.66 10.97 12.02
N GLY A 258 -4.24 9.76 12.42
CA GLY A 258 -3.64 8.69 11.61
C GLY A 258 -4.21 8.57 10.21
N PHE A 259 -3.30 8.49 9.24
CA PHE A 259 -3.54 8.76 7.82
C PHE A 259 -4.53 9.91 7.62
N GLY A 260 -4.05 11.14 7.37
CA GLY A 260 -4.81 12.35 7.07
C GLY A 260 -5.78 12.32 5.87
N ALA A 261 -6.60 11.27 5.75
CA ALA A 261 -7.86 11.30 5.08
C ALA A 261 -8.69 12.34 5.82
N TYR A 262 -9.02 13.42 5.10
CA TYR A 262 -10.19 14.23 5.44
C TYR A 262 -11.31 13.30 5.93
N PRO A 263 -12.06 13.64 6.99
CA PRO A 263 -13.06 12.74 7.60
C PRO A 263 -13.98 12.04 6.57
N ARG A 264 -14.20 12.69 5.43
CA ARG A 264 -14.92 12.15 4.26
C ARG A 264 -14.20 10.98 3.57
N SER A 265 -12.91 11.09 3.24
CA SER A 265 -12.13 10.00 2.63
C SER A 265 -11.99 8.82 3.60
N ALA A 266 -11.85 9.11 4.89
CA ALA A 266 -11.83 8.08 5.93
C ALA A 266 -13.14 7.30 5.98
N LYS A 267 -14.27 8.01 6.01
CA LYS A 267 -15.60 7.40 5.99
C LYS A 267 -15.81 6.56 4.72
N ARG A 268 -15.47 7.10 3.55
CA ARG A 268 -15.62 6.37 2.27
C ARG A 268 -14.76 5.12 2.22
N ALA A 269 -13.51 5.18 2.65
CA ALA A 269 -12.63 4.03 2.67
C ALA A 269 -13.13 2.93 3.62
N ARG A 270 -13.74 3.29 4.76
CA ARG A 270 -14.39 2.29 5.64
C ARG A 270 -15.62 1.65 5.03
N LEU A 271 -16.43 2.41 4.31
CA LEU A 271 -17.57 1.84 3.58
C LEU A 271 -17.08 0.89 2.49
N ALA A 272 -16.04 1.28 1.75
CA ALA A 272 -15.39 0.38 0.79
C ALA A 272 -14.84 -0.88 1.47
N LEU A 273 -14.21 -0.75 2.64
CA LEU A 273 -13.74 -1.89 3.42
C LEU A 273 -14.89 -2.83 3.80
N ALA A 274 -16.01 -2.29 4.29
CA ALA A 274 -17.19 -3.08 4.62
C ALA A 274 -17.75 -3.83 3.40
N ILE A 275 -17.77 -3.18 2.23
CA ILE A 275 -18.21 -3.79 0.96
C ILE A 275 -17.26 -4.91 0.54
N VAL A 276 -15.94 -4.70 0.65
CA VAL A 276 -14.94 -5.71 0.29
C VAL A 276 -14.97 -6.89 1.27
N LYS A 277 -15.13 -6.62 2.59
CA LYS A 277 -15.35 -7.65 3.62
C LYS A 277 -16.64 -8.44 3.39
N ALA A 278 -17.65 -7.84 2.75
CA ALA A 278 -18.85 -8.55 2.36
C ALA A 278 -18.64 -9.53 1.18
N GLY A 279 -17.47 -9.51 0.54
CA GLY A 279 -17.10 -10.39 -0.56
C GLY A 279 -17.24 -9.77 -1.95
N VAL A 280 -17.41 -8.45 -2.05
CA VAL A 280 -17.36 -7.74 -3.33
C VAL A 280 -15.90 -7.49 -3.70
N ASP A 281 -15.50 -7.86 -4.92
CA ASP A 281 -14.14 -7.63 -5.37
C ASP A 281 -13.83 -6.13 -5.41
N TYR A 282 -12.71 -5.74 -4.79
CA TYR A 282 -12.30 -4.33 -4.71
C TYR A 282 -12.01 -3.71 -6.10
N ARG A 283 -11.60 -4.52 -7.08
CA ARG A 283 -11.37 -4.12 -8.47
C ARG A 283 -12.69 -3.77 -9.14
N ASP A 284 -13.74 -4.52 -8.85
CA ASP A 284 -15.08 -4.31 -9.40
C ASP A 284 -15.77 -3.12 -8.72
N LEU A 285 -15.65 -3.01 -7.39
CA LEU A 285 -16.18 -1.87 -6.63
C LEU A 285 -15.78 -0.52 -7.22
N TYR A 286 -14.51 -0.39 -7.65
CA TYR A 286 -14.01 0.85 -8.24
C TYR A 286 -14.18 0.94 -9.76
N ARG A 287 -14.73 -0.08 -10.44
CA ARG A 287 -15.11 -0.04 -11.86
C ARG A 287 -16.62 0.11 -12.08
N PHE A 288 -17.43 -0.17 -11.06
CA PHE A 288 -18.87 0.06 -11.12
C PHE A 288 -19.20 1.52 -11.44
N SER A 289 -20.41 1.73 -11.99
CA SER A 289 -20.93 3.08 -12.24
C SER A 289 -21.02 3.87 -10.94
N ASP A 290 -21.02 5.21 -11.04
CA ASP A 290 -21.15 6.07 -9.86
C ASP A 290 -22.47 5.84 -9.10
N GLU A 291 -23.53 5.47 -9.82
CA GLU A 291 -24.83 5.12 -9.24
C GLU A 291 -24.75 3.82 -8.46
N LYS A 292 -24.18 2.76 -9.07
CA LYS A 292 -24.00 1.46 -8.43
C LYS A 292 -23.07 1.54 -7.20
N THR A 293 -21.98 2.30 -7.33
CA THR A 293 -21.07 2.56 -6.23
C THR A 293 -21.81 3.27 -5.09
N ARG A 294 -22.68 4.24 -5.39
CA ARG A 294 -23.45 4.94 -4.35
C ARG A 294 -24.42 4.00 -3.64
N GLU A 295 -25.14 3.16 -4.39
CA GLU A 295 -26.04 2.13 -3.84
C GLU A 295 -25.32 1.23 -2.84
N LEU A 296 -24.15 0.68 -3.20
CA LEU A 296 -23.37 -0.19 -2.32
C LEU A 296 -22.87 0.56 -1.07
N PHE A 297 -22.46 1.82 -1.22
CA PHE A 297 -22.03 2.64 -0.09
C PHE A 297 -23.19 2.97 0.85
N ASP A 298 -24.40 3.20 0.33
CA ASP A 298 -25.59 3.45 1.13
C ASP A 298 -26.02 2.19 1.88
N LEU A 299 -25.96 1.01 1.25
CA LEU A 299 -26.19 -0.29 1.91
C LEU A 299 -25.17 -0.54 3.04
N ALA A 300 -23.89 -0.31 2.77
CA ALA A 300 -22.84 -0.46 3.78
C ALA A 300 -23.02 0.54 4.93
N ALA A 301 -23.43 1.78 4.64
CA ALA A 301 -23.69 2.80 5.65
C ALA A 301 -24.93 2.48 6.52
N ALA A 302 -25.91 1.79 5.95
CA ALA A 302 -27.09 1.30 6.65
C ALA A 302 -26.84 0.01 7.47
N GLY A 303 -25.63 -0.58 7.39
CA GLY A 303 -25.32 -1.84 8.07
C GLY A 303 -26.00 -3.05 7.45
N ALA A 304 -26.24 -3.04 6.13
CA ALA A 304 -26.82 -4.17 5.41
C ALA A 304 -26.00 -5.45 5.57
N SER A 305 -26.65 -6.60 5.47
CA SER A 305 -25.96 -7.90 5.55
C SER A 305 -24.98 -8.07 4.38
N ALA A 306 -23.95 -8.89 4.60
CA ALA A 306 -22.99 -9.22 3.55
C ALA A 306 -23.66 -9.84 2.31
N GLU A 307 -24.72 -10.63 2.52
CA GLU A 307 -25.55 -11.18 1.43
C GLU A 307 -26.24 -10.07 0.62
N ALA A 308 -26.89 -9.11 1.28
CA ALA A 308 -27.57 -8.01 0.59
C ALA A 308 -26.59 -7.17 -0.24
N ILE A 309 -25.40 -6.89 0.31
CA ILE A 309 -24.33 -6.17 -0.42
C ILE A 309 -23.87 -6.95 -1.65
N ARG A 310 -23.67 -8.28 -1.54
CA ARG A 310 -23.27 -9.12 -2.68
C ARG A 310 -24.36 -9.21 -3.75
N THR A 311 -25.61 -9.40 -3.34
CA THR A 311 -26.75 -9.44 -4.27
C THR A 311 -26.87 -8.11 -5.02
N ALA A 312 -26.74 -6.99 -4.32
CA ALA A 312 -26.69 -5.68 -4.96
C ALA A 312 -25.52 -5.61 -5.94
N ALA A 313 -24.30 -5.98 -5.55
CA ALA A 313 -23.14 -5.90 -6.44
C ALA A 313 -23.25 -6.75 -7.73
N ALA A 314 -24.01 -7.85 -7.70
CA ALA A 314 -24.21 -8.74 -8.84
C ALA A 314 -25.34 -8.32 -9.80
N ALA A 315 -26.19 -7.36 -9.40
CA ALA A 315 -27.33 -6.87 -10.17
C ALA A 315 -26.95 -5.70 -11.09
#